data_AF-A0A6J4HTT0-F1
#
_entry.id   AF-A0A6J4HTT0-F1
#
_cell.length_a   1.000
_cell.length_b   1.000
_cell.length_c   1.000
_cell.angle_alpha   90.00
_cell.angle_beta   90.00
_cell.angle_gamma   90.00
#
_symmetry.space_group_name_H-M   'P 1'
#
loop_
_entity.id
_entity.type
_entity.pdbx_description
1 polymer ?
#
loop_
_entity_poly.entity_id
_entity_poly.type
_entity_poly.pdbx_seq_one_letter_code
_entity_poly.pdbx_strand_id
1 'polypeptide(L)'
;MTFMIKDCTTVWRNCLLVIKENIGEQSYKTWFEPIVPLMLRDNVLTIQVPSQFFYEWLEEHYVSLLKKVIYQELGNAGRLEYSIIVDRGNDFNKPQTVNIPTKNVPTAISNSYHPEQSFLKNPFESKTIDRDFFNSEFNGSYNFENYIGGEFNRLARSAGYAVATKPGTTSFN
;
A
#
# COMPACT_ATOMS: atom_id res chain seq x y z
N MET A 1 -23.63 19.23 23.12
CA MET A 1 -22.76 19.51 21.96
C MET A 1 -22.97 18.37 20.97
N THR A 2 -23.75 18.60 19.92
CA THR A 2 -24.21 17.54 19.01
C THR A 2 -23.04 17.13 18.12
N PHE A 3 -22.43 15.98 18.37
CA PHE A 3 -21.55 15.34 17.40
C PHE A 3 -22.42 14.90 16.23
N MET A 4 -22.53 15.75 15.19
CA MET A 4 -23.03 15.27 13.90
C MET A 4 -22.03 14.21 13.43
N ILE A 5 -22.47 12.95 13.47
CA ILE A 5 -21.77 11.85 12.82
C ILE A 5 -21.83 12.15 11.32
N LYS A 6 -20.78 12.77 10.80
CA LYS A 6 -20.65 12.98 9.36
C LYS A 6 -20.27 11.63 8.76
N ASP A 7 -21.02 11.21 7.74
CA ASP A 7 -20.72 9.99 6.99
C ASP A 7 -19.55 10.25 6.02
N CYS A 8 -18.63 9.29 5.88
CA CYS A 8 -17.45 9.45 5.02
C CYS A 8 -17.82 9.65 3.54
N THR A 9 -18.88 8.98 3.07
CA THR A 9 -19.38 9.10 1.70
C THR A 9 -19.92 10.50 1.46
N THR A 10 -20.65 11.04 2.43
CA THR A 10 -21.23 12.39 2.34
C THR A 10 -20.14 13.46 2.32
N VAL A 11 -19.14 13.34 3.19
CA VAL A 11 -18.00 14.27 3.24
C VAL A 11 -17.23 14.24 1.92
N TRP A 12 -16.86 13.05 1.44
CA TRP A 12 -16.10 12.95 0.20
C TRP A 12 -16.90 13.44 -1.02
N ARG A 13 -18.20 13.15 -1.08
CA ARG A 13 -19.09 13.68 -2.13
C ARG A 13 -19.09 15.21 -2.15
N ASN A 14 -19.18 15.85 -0.99
CA ASN A 14 -19.10 17.31 -0.90
C ASN A 14 -17.71 17.81 -1.35
N CYS A 15 -16.63 17.12 -0.96
CA CYS A 15 -15.30 17.45 -1.44
C CYS A 15 -15.22 17.40 -2.97
N LEU A 16 -15.76 16.34 -3.59
CA LEU A 16 -15.77 16.16 -5.04
C LEU A 16 -16.52 17.27 -5.78
N LEU A 17 -17.59 17.83 -5.21
CA LEU A 17 -18.31 18.96 -5.82
C LEU A 17 -17.41 20.19 -5.95
N VAL A 18 -16.70 20.56 -4.88
CA VAL A 18 -15.78 21.69 -4.89
C VAL A 18 -14.59 21.40 -5.80
N ILE A 19 -14.03 20.19 -5.75
CA ILE A 19 -12.91 19.79 -6.61
C ILE A 19 -13.29 19.91 -8.09
N LYS A 20 -14.48 19.43 -8.48
CA LYS A 20 -14.96 19.46 -9.87
C LYS A 20 -15.09 20.88 -10.43
N GLU A 21 -15.37 21.87 -9.59
CA GLU A 21 -15.42 23.28 -9.99
C GLU A 21 -14.03 23.92 -10.13
N ASN A 22 -13.01 23.35 -9.48
CA ASN A 22 -11.65 23.93 -9.43
C ASN A 22 -10.67 23.28 -10.42
N ILE A 23 -11.06 22.18 -11.09
CA ILE A 23 -10.19 21.45 -12.04
C ILE A 23 -10.92 21.16 -13.36
N GLY A 24 -10.16 20.93 -14.42
CA GLY A 24 -10.71 20.53 -15.71
C GLY A 24 -11.36 19.15 -15.68
N GLU A 25 -12.38 18.94 -16.52
CA GLU A 25 -13.18 17.71 -16.56
C GLU A 25 -12.33 16.44 -16.77
N GLN A 26 -11.33 16.51 -17.67
CA GLN A 26 -10.44 15.38 -17.95
C GLN A 26 -9.59 15.01 -16.73
N SER A 27 -9.05 16.01 -16.03
CA SER A 27 -8.30 15.79 -14.79
C SER A 27 -9.18 15.18 -13.70
N TYR A 28 -10.42 15.65 -13.57
CA TYR A 28 -11.39 15.10 -12.62
C TYR A 28 -11.67 13.62 -12.87
N LYS A 29 -12.05 13.28 -14.11
CA LYS A 29 -12.35 11.89 -14.51
C LYS A 29 -11.17 10.94 -14.31
N THR A 30 -9.96 11.44 -14.56
CA THR A 30 -8.75 10.62 -14.45
C THR A 30 -8.36 10.38 -13.00
N TRP A 31 -8.34 11.43 -12.18
CA TRP A 31 -7.68 11.39 -10.87
C TRP A 31 -8.63 11.27 -9.68
N PHE A 32 -9.85 11.80 -9.78
CA PHE A 32 -10.77 11.92 -8.63
C PHE A 32 -11.97 10.99 -8.71
N GLU A 33 -12.48 10.72 -9.90
CA GLU A 33 -13.59 9.77 -10.10
C GLU A 33 -13.28 8.34 -9.61
N PRO A 34 -12.05 7.79 -9.76
CA PRO A 34 -11.73 6.45 -9.26
C PRO A 34 -11.53 6.35 -7.74
N ILE A 35 -11.58 7.47 -7.00
CA ILE A 35 -11.27 7.51 -5.57
C ILE A 35 -12.51 7.14 -4.75
N VAL A 36 -12.36 6.16 -3.85
CA VAL A 36 -13.45 5.66 -3.01
C VAL A 36 -13.24 6.07 -1.55
N PRO A 37 -14.23 6.66 -0.85
CA PRO A 37 -14.11 6.93 0.57
C PRO A 37 -14.19 5.62 1.37
N LEU A 38 -13.25 5.37 2.27
CA LEU A 38 -13.24 4.17 3.09
C LEU A 38 -13.82 4.40 4.48
N MET A 39 -13.37 5.47 5.15
CA MET A 39 -13.68 5.68 6.55
C MET A 39 -13.49 7.15 6.94
N LEU A 40 -14.23 7.58 7.95
CA LEU A 40 -14.01 8.85 8.65
C LEU A 40 -13.96 8.56 10.16
N ARG A 41 -12.82 8.82 10.80
CA ARG A 41 -12.63 8.73 12.25
C ARG A 41 -11.83 9.91 12.75
N ASP A 42 -12.25 10.52 13.86
CA ASP A 42 -11.48 11.59 14.53
C ASP A 42 -11.05 12.74 13.58
N ASN A 43 -11.95 13.16 12.68
CA ASN A 43 -11.69 14.15 11.61
C ASN A 43 -10.62 13.75 10.58
N VAL A 44 -10.29 12.47 10.50
CA VAL A 44 -9.41 11.89 9.50
C VAL A 44 -10.25 11.15 8.47
N LEU A 45 -10.29 11.67 7.25
CA LEU A 45 -10.92 11.00 6.12
C LEU A 45 -9.90 10.11 5.43
N THR A 46 -10.17 8.81 5.37
CA THR A 46 -9.35 7.85 4.61
C THR A 46 -10.00 7.60 3.26
N ILE A 47 -9.25 7.84 2.19
CA ILE A 47 -9.67 7.59 0.81
C ILE A 47 -8.82 6.48 0.18
N GLN A 48 -9.45 5.66 -0.65
CA GLN A 48 -8.79 4.63 -1.42
C GLN A 48 -8.37 5.18 -2.78
N VAL A 49 -7.10 4.96 -3.13
CA VAL A 49 -6.57 5.26 -4.45
C VAL A 49 -6.13 3.99 -5.19
N PRO A 50 -6.21 3.95 -6.53
CA PRO A 50 -5.94 2.74 -7.30
C PRO A 50 -4.50 2.24 -7.26
N SER A 51 -3.51 3.11 -7.04
CA SER A 51 -2.09 2.76 -7.07
C SER A 51 -1.22 3.82 -6.37
N GLN A 52 0.04 3.48 -6.13
CA GLN A 52 1.07 4.39 -5.62
C GLN A 52 1.24 5.63 -6.52
N PHE A 53 1.23 5.44 -7.84
CA PHE A 53 1.34 6.55 -8.80
C PHE A 53 0.18 7.55 -8.68
N PHE A 54 -1.04 7.07 -8.38
CA PHE A 54 -2.17 7.95 -8.10
C PHE A 54 -1.94 8.82 -6.87
N TYR A 55 -1.45 8.23 -5.79
CA TYR A 55 -1.10 8.97 -4.57
C TYR A 55 -0.03 10.04 -4.86
N GLU A 56 1.07 9.66 -5.53
CA GLU A 56 2.17 10.58 -5.82
C GLU A 56 1.71 11.76 -6.68
N TRP A 57 0.90 11.50 -7.72
CA TRP A 57 0.37 12.55 -8.57
C TRP A 57 -0.59 13.49 -7.83
N LEU A 58 -1.47 12.95 -6.99
CA LEU A 58 -2.38 13.74 -6.17
C LEU A 58 -1.63 14.65 -5.19
N GLU A 59 -0.61 14.12 -4.52
CA GLU A 59 0.22 14.90 -3.60
C GLU A 59 1.04 15.98 -4.31
N GLU A 60 1.59 15.67 -5.49
CA GLU A 60 2.40 16.64 -6.22
C GLU A 60 1.55 17.78 -6.80
N HIS A 61 0.37 17.48 -7.35
CA HIS A 61 -0.40 18.43 -8.15
C HIS A 61 -1.64 19.00 -7.44
N TYR A 62 -2.24 18.25 -6.51
CA TYR A 62 -3.55 18.57 -5.94
C TYR A 62 -3.58 18.70 -4.42
N VAL A 63 -2.45 18.53 -3.72
CA VAL A 63 -2.38 18.61 -2.25
C VAL A 63 -2.98 19.90 -1.68
N SER A 64 -2.70 21.04 -2.32
CA SER A 64 -3.20 22.34 -1.88
C SER A 64 -4.73 22.45 -1.98
N LEU A 65 -5.30 21.92 -3.06
CA LEU A 65 -6.75 21.87 -3.27
C LEU A 65 -7.39 20.89 -2.29
N LEU A 66 -6.84 19.68 -2.18
CA LEU A 66 -7.32 18.64 -1.26
C LEU A 66 -7.34 19.15 0.18
N LYS A 67 -6.25 19.77 0.65
CA LYS A 67 -6.17 20.35 2.00
C LYS A 67 -7.23 21.43 2.23
N LYS A 68 -7.41 22.34 1.27
CA LYS A 68 -8.43 23.40 1.36
C LYS A 68 -9.84 22.81 1.50
N VAL A 69 -10.18 21.84 0.66
CA VAL A 69 -11.52 21.26 0.62
C VAL A 69 -11.79 20.39 1.86
N ILE A 70 -10.78 19.63 2.32
CA ILE A 70 -10.88 18.86 3.56
C ILE A 70 -11.05 19.77 4.78
N TYR A 71 -10.35 20.89 4.84
CA TYR A 71 -10.53 21.87 5.93
C TYR A 71 -11.90 22.54 5.89
N GLN A 72 -12.46 22.76 4.70
CA GLN A 72 -13.80 23.30 4.55
C GLN A 72 -14.87 22.31 5.08
N GLU A 73 -14.72 21.02 4.80
CA GLU A 73 -15.71 20.01 5.20
C GLU A 73 -15.53 19.48 6.63
N LEU A 74 -14.30 19.29 7.10
CA LEU A 74 -13.98 18.70 8.42
C LEU A 74 -13.49 19.73 9.45
N GLY A 75 -13.26 20.97 9.04
CA GLY A 75 -12.72 22.03 9.88
C GLY A 75 -11.19 22.00 10.00
N ASN A 76 -10.65 22.86 10.86
CA ASN A 76 -9.21 23.12 10.96
C ASN A 76 -8.37 21.91 11.47
N ALA A 77 -9.03 20.90 12.02
CA ALA A 77 -8.44 19.63 12.46
C ALA A 77 -8.59 18.51 11.42
N GLY A 78 -9.21 18.78 10.27
CA GLY A 78 -9.42 17.81 9.21
C GLY A 78 -8.10 17.26 8.66
N ARG A 79 -8.00 15.95 8.49
CA ARG A 79 -6.85 15.30 7.83
C ARG A 79 -7.34 14.36 6.74
N LEU A 80 -6.46 14.13 5.77
CA LEU A 80 -6.65 13.20 4.68
C LEU A 80 -5.60 12.10 4.79
N GLU A 81 -6.03 10.86 4.68
CA GLU A 81 -5.18 9.68 4.59
C GLU A 81 -5.50 8.90 3.31
N TYR A 82 -4.47 8.27 2.75
CA TYR A 82 -4.59 7.45 1.55
C TYR A 82 -4.42 5.98 1.88
N SER A 83 -5.27 5.15 1.30
CA SER A 83 -5.15 3.70 1.27
C SER A 83 -4.90 3.27 -0.17
N ILE A 84 -3.74 2.70 -0.43
CA ILE A 84 -3.36 2.22 -1.76
C ILE A 84 -3.76 0.76 -1.88
N ILE A 85 -4.45 0.40 -2.95
CA ILE A 85 -4.67 -1.01 -3.31
C ILE A 85 -3.33 -1.55 -3.82
N VAL A 86 -2.60 -2.27 -2.97
CA VAL A 86 -1.31 -2.87 -3.33
C VAL A 86 -1.50 -4.11 -4.21
N ASP A 87 -2.69 -4.72 -4.15
CA ASP A 87 -3.09 -5.84 -5.00
C ASP A 87 -4.60 -5.75 -5.21
N ARG A 88 -5.06 -5.63 -6.46
CA ARG A 88 -6.46 -5.97 -6.77
C ARG A 88 -6.51 -7.50 -6.67
N GLY A 89 -6.54 -8.00 -5.45
CA GLY A 89 -6.57 -9.43 -5.22
C GLY A 89 -7.65 -10.08 -6.09
N ASN A 90 -7.31 -11.21 -6.71
CA ASN A 90 -8.28 -12.05 -7.41
C ASN A 90 -9.20 -12.72 -6.37
N ASP A 91 -10.27 -13.43 -6.77
CA ASP A 91 -11.24 -14.07 -5.87
C ASP A 91 -10.65 -14.94 -4.73
N PHE A 92 -9.36 -15.28 -4.81
CA PHE A 92 -8.61 -16.07 -3.84
C PHE A 92 -7.77 -15.26 -2.83
N ASN A 93 -7.62 -13.95 -2.97
CA ASN A 93 -6.81 -13.13 -2.06
C ASN A 93 -7.49 -11.77 -1.76
N LYS A 94 -7.67 -11.43 -0.48
CA LYS A 94 -8.19 -10.11 -0.09
C LYS A 94 -7.10 -9.04 -0.29
N PRO A 95 -7.46 -7.81 -0.70
CA PRO A 95 -6.50 -6.73 -0.87
C PRO A 95 -5.76 -6.47 0.45
N GLN A 96 -4.43 -6.61 0.44
CA GLN A 96 -3.58 -6.17 1.55
C GLN A 96 -3.42 -4.65 1.45
N THR A 97 -3.84 -3.95 2.49
CA THR A 97 -3.66 -2.50 2.61
C THR A 97 -2.46 -2.22 3.51
N VAL A 98 -1.46 -1.52 3.01
CA VAL A 98 -0.39 -0.95 3.84
C VAL A 98 -0.77 0.50 4.15
N ASN A 99 -0.99 0.82 5.42
CA ASN A 99 -1.18 2.20 5.85
C ASN A 99 0.19 2.88 5.98
N ILE A 100 0.45 3.89 5.15
CA ILE A 100 1.69 4.67 5.21
C ILE A 100 1.38 6.01 5.88
N PRO A 101 1.92 6.29 7.09
CA PRO A 101 1.77 7.59 7.72
C PRO A 101 2.57 8.65 6.97
N THR A 102 2.05 9.87 6.93
CA THR A 102 2.77 11.05 6.46
C THR A 102 4.02 11.28 7.33
N LYS A 103 5.20 11.40 6.71
CA LYS A 103 6.50 11.51 7.38
C LYS A 103 6.56 12.75 8.29
N ASN A 104 6.37 12.57 9.61
CA ASN A 104 7.17 13.23 10.65
C ASN A 104 6.88 12.68 12.07
N VAL A 105 7.47 11.55 12.48
CA VAL A 105 7.70 11.22 13.90
C VAL A 105 8.91 10.28 14.03
N PRO A 106 9.89 10.54 14.93
CA PRO A 106 10.93 9.56 15.26
C PRO A 106 10.32 8.46 16.16
N THR A 107 10.28 7.22 15.68
CA THR A 107 9.77 6.08 16.46
C THR A 107 10.89 5.51 17.33
N ALA A 108 10.76 5.67 18.64
CA ALA A 108 11.56 4.96 19.62
C ALA A 108 11.23 3.46 19.58
N ILE A 109 12.28 2.64 19.49
CA ILE A 109 12.22 1.18 19.42
C ILE A 109 12.05 0.65 20.85
N SER A 110 10.94 -0.04 21.14
CA SER A 110 10.80 -0.79 22.39
C SER A 110 11.23 -2.24 22.15
N ASN A 111 12.51 -2.51 22.38
CA ASN A 111 13.05 -3.87 22.47
C ASN A 111 12.75 -4.42 23.87
N SER A 112 11.91 -5.45 23.97
CA SER A 112 11.82 -6.26 25.18
C SER A 112 12.94 -7.31 25.15
N TYR A 113 14.04 -6.99 25.81
CA TYR A 113 15.13 -7.92 26.13
C TYR A 113 14.68 -8.89 27.22
N HIS A 114 14.81 -10.20 26.97
CA HIS A 114 14.96 -11.21 28.03
C HIS A 114 16.43 -11.69 28.02
N PRO A 115 17.18 -11.58 29.13
CA PRO A 115 18.53 -12.09 29.22
C PRO A 115 18.53 -13.48 29.88
N GLU A 116 18.78 -14.54 29.11
CA GLU A 116 19.11 -15.85 29.68
C GLU A 116 20.33 -16.45 28.95
N GLN A 117 21.47 -16.21 29.58
CA GLN A 117 22.63 -17.10 29.78
C GLN A 117 23.30 -17.77 28.57
N SER A 118 24.56 -17.39 28.43
CA SER A 118 25.58 -17.83 27.48
C SER A 118 25.98 -19.30 27.64
N PHE A 119 25.78 -20.09 26.58
CA PHE A 119 26.60 -21.25 26.27
C PHE A 119 27.41 -20.93 25.01
N LEU A 120 28.73 -20.89 25.13
CA LEU A 120 29.64 -20.79 23.98
C LEU A 120 29.45 -22.02 23.09
N LYS A 121 28.68 -21.88 22.00
CA LYS A 121 28.54 -22.89 20.95
C LYS A 121 29.68 -22.78 19.94
N ASN A 122 30.20 -23.93 19.53
CA ASN A 122 31.35 -24.09 18.65
C ASN A 122 31.09 -23.41 17.27
N PRO A 123 32.02 -22.61 16.70
CA PRO A 123 31.78 -21.83 15.46
C PRO A 123 31.48 -22.65 14.21
N PHE A 124 31.75 -23.96 14.23
CA PHE A 124 31.54 -24.88 13.09
C PHE A 124 30.27 -25.73 13.22
N GLU A 125 29.50 -25.56 14.30
CA GLU A 125 28.20 -26.18 14.43
C GLU A 125 27.19 -25.25 13.75
N SER A 126 27.09 -25.35 12.41
CA SER A 126 26.00 -24.71 11.71
C SER A 126 24.72 -25.27 12.31
N LYS A 127 23.97 -24.41 13.01
CA LYS A 127 22.57 -24.67 13.27
C LYS A 127 22.00 -25.09 11.93
N THR A 128 21.53 -26.33 11.84
CA THR A 128 20.56 -26.71 10.82
C THR A 128 19.62 -25.53 10.73
N ILE A 129 19.58 -24.86 9.58
CA ILE A 129 18.67 -23.75 9.35
C ILE A 129 17.31 -24.36 9.62
N ASP A 130 16.74 -24.10 10.80
CA ASP A 130 15.39 -24.51 11.15
C ASP A 130 14.54 -23.85 10.07
N ARG A 131 14.07 -24.66 9.11
CA ARG A 131 13.24 -24.18 7.98
C ARG A 131 12.02 -23.43 8.48
N ASP A 132 11.64 -23.66 9.73
CA ASP A 132 10.54 -23.02 10.43
C ASP A 132 10.78 -21.53 10.75
N PHE A 133 12.00 -20.99 10.59
CA PHE A 133 12.30 -19.56 10.74
C PHE A 133 12.30 -18.77 9.42
N PHE A 134 12.15 -19.42 8.26
CA PHE A 134 11.85 -18.71 7.02
C PHE A 134 10.34 -18.69 6.81
N ASN A 135 9.66 -17.80 7.54
CA ASN A 135 8.36 -17.33 7.10
C ASN A 135 8.61 -16.57 5.79
N SER A 136 8.42 -17.27 4.68
CA SER A 136 8.56 -16.69 3.36
C SER A 136 7.48 -15.63 3.21
N GLU A 137 7.86 -14.35 3.23
CA GLU A 137 7.01 -13.20 2.88
C GLU A 137 6.61 -13.21 1.38
N PHE A 138 6.77 -14.34 0.71
CA PHE A 138 6.38 -14.56 -0.66
C PHE A 138 4.86 -14.66 -0.75
N ASN A 139 4.26 -13.72 -1.47
CA ASN A 139 2.85 -13.82 -1.80
C ASN A 139 2.67 -14.94 -2.84
N GLY A 140 2.14 -16.08 -2.37
CA GLY A 140 1.91 -17.29 -3.17
C GLY A 140 0.98 -17.12 -4.38
N SER A 141 0.29 -15.99 -4.51
CA SER A 141 -0.51 -15.68 -5.71
C SER A 141 0.30 -15.22 -6.91
N TYR A 142 1.56 -14.79 -6.69
CA TYR A 142 2.46 -14.38 -7.76
C TYR A 142 3.36 -15.53 -8.17
N ASN A 143 2.81 -16.46 -8.95
CA ASN A 143 3.52 -17.58 -9.54
C ASN A 143 3.60 -17.43 -11.08
N PHE A 144 4.40 -18.27 -11.74
CA PHE A 144 4.56 -18.22 -13.20
C PHE A 144 3.28 -18.53 -13.99
N GLU A 145 2.30 -19.18 -13.37
CA GLU A 145 1.00 -19.51 -13.98
C GLU A 145 0.09 -18.26 -14.03
N ASN A 146 0.14 -17.43 -12.99
CA ASN A 146 -0.65 -16.19 -12.89
C ASN A 146 0.11 -14.94 -13.39
N TYR A 147 1.34 -15.09 -13.87
CA TYR A 147 2.14 -13.99 -14.40
C TYR A 147 1.64 -13.55 -15.78
N ILE A 148 1.31 -12.26 -15.93
CA ILE A 148 0.85 -11.67 -17.20
C ILE A 148 2.03 -11.56 -18.17
N GLY A 149 2.06 -12.45 -19.17
CA GLY A 149 3.09 -12.49 -20.21
C GLY A 149 2.78 -11.62 -21.43
N GLY A 150 3.83 -11.10 -22.06
CA GLY A 150 3.81 -10.40 -23.35
C GLY A 150 5.17 -10.44 -24.05
N GLU A 151 5.25 -9.96 -25.28
CA GLU A 151 6.49 -10.06 -26.10
C GLU A 151 7.71 -9.42 -25.41
N PHE A 152 7.52 -8.31 -24.68
CA PHE A 152 8.60 -7.58 -24.02
C PHE A 152 9.12 -8.24 -22.73
N ASN A 153 8.33 -9.10 -22.08
CA ASN A 153 8.74 -9.81 -20.86
C ASN A 153 9.02 -11.30 -21.09
N ARG A 154 8.88 -11.77 -22.34
CA ARG A 154 9.04 -13.18 -22.72
C ARG A 154 10.40 -13.75 -22.34
N LEU A 155 11.48 -13.00 -22.58
CA LEU A 155 12.85 -13.47 -22.30
C LEU A 155 13.07 -13.66 -20.79
N ALA A 156 12.75 -12.64 -19.98
CA ALA A 156 12.91 -12.68 -18.53
C ALA A 156 12.03 -13.77 -17.90
N ARG A 157 10.78 -13.91 -18.35
CA ARG A 157 9.88 -14.98 -17.90
C ARG A 157 10.45 -16.37 -18.20
N SER A 158 10.90 -16.59 -19.43
CA SER A 158 11.44 -17.89 -19.85
C SER A 158 12.73 -18.25 -19.11
N ALA A 159 13.63 -17.28 -18.91
CA ALA A 159 14.84 -17.50 -18.12
C ALA A 159 14.53 -17.84 -16.67
N GLY A 160 13.65 -17.06 -16.02
CA GLY A 160 13.22 -17.31 -14.65
C GLY A 160 12.53 -18.67 -14.48
N TYR A 161 11.66 -19.04 -15.42
CA TYR A 161 10.98 -20.33 -15.42
C TYR A 161 11.96 -21.51 -15.60
N ALA A 162 12.96 -21.36 -16.47
CA ALA A 162 13.97 -22.38 -16.69
C ALA A 162 14.82 -22.63 -15.43
N VAL A 163 15.24 -21.56 -14.73
CA VAL A 163 15.97 -21.66 -13.47
C VAL A 163 15.09 -22.30 -12.38
N ALA A 164 13.83 -21.88 -12.26
CA ALA A 164 12.90 -22.39 -11.27
C ALA A 164 12.60 -23.89 -11.45
N THR A 165 12.48 -24.35 -12.69
CA THR A 165 12.21 -25.76 -13.00
C THR A 165 13.46 -26.64 -12.93
N LYS A 166 14.64 -26.11 -13.25
CA LYS A 166 15.89 -26.86 -13.26
C LYS A 166 17.04 -26.07 -12.61
N PRO A 167 17.01 -25.88 -11.29
CA PRO A 167 18.00 -25.07 -10.59
C PRO A 167 19.41 -25.62 -10.81
N GLY A 168 20.38 -24.72 -11.08
CA GLY A 168 21.79 -25.08 -11.26
C GLY A 168 22.17 -25.74 -12.59
N THR A 169 21.23 -26.01 -13.50
CA THR A 169 21.54 -26.66 -14.80
C THR A 169 21.51 -25.70 -16.00
N THR A 170 20.86 -24.55 -15.84
CA THR A 170 20.72 -23.55 -16.89
C THR A 170 21.90 -22.57 -16.87
N SER A 171 22.31 -22.08 -18.05
CA SER A 171 23.36 -21.06 -18.22
C SER A 171 23.05 -19.68 -17.62
N PHE A 172 21.88 -19.52 -17.01
CA PHE A 172 21.40 -18.29 -16.38
C PHE A 172 21.62 -18.25 -14.86
N ASN A 173 22.35 -19.21 -14.28
CA ASN A 173 22.79 -19.18 -12.88
C ASN A 173 24.13 -18.47 -12.73
#